data_AF-A0A016TEY8-F1
#
_entry.id   AF-A0A016TEY8-F1
#
_cell.length_a   1.000
_cell.length_b   1.000
_cell.length_c   1.000
_cell.angle_alpha   90.00
_cell.angle_beta   90.00
_cell.angle_gamma   90.00
#
_symmetry.space_group_name_H-M   'P 1'
#
loop_
_entity.id
_entity.type
_entity.pdbx_description
1 polymer ?
#
loop_
_entity_poly.entity_id
_entity_poly.type
_entity_poly.pdbx_seq_one_letter_code
_entity_poly.pdbx_strand_id
1 'polypeptide(L)'
;MMTILCSSRPTILHIAASKGFDAIVRLLLSHGATIDRRIDSVNTALDVAMYNEHRSVVQALVESKEWRKLMAPYDELPSYKPMEERWSPLRCMISDFPDVAKIVLTQCVTRTGNKLDSDYCVVYDFSLIDDTYTMYSKYETGPIGDCSPYDGNGKLKKGAKAYSEDYNIVYENHPLKIMVRTFQDIHI
;
A
#
# COMPACT_ATOMS: atom_id res chain seq x y z
N MET A 1 20.08 -28.39 4.59
CA MET A 1 19.61 -28.01 5.94
C MET A 1 18.96 -26.63 5.82
N MET A 2 17.68 -26.56 5.45
CA MET A 2 16.89 -25.32 5.44
C MET A 2 15.76 -25.50 6.45
N THR A 3 16.05 -25.19 7.70
CA THR A 3 15.05 -24.99 8.74
C THR A 3 14.63 -23.53 8.70
N ILE A 4 13.51 -23.23 8.04
CA ILE A 4 12.69 -22.06 8.40
C ILE A 4 11.26 -22.58 8.50
N LEU A 5 10.86 -22.89 9.73
CA LEU A 5 9.48 -23.02 10.15
C LEU A 5 8.81 -21.65 9.96
N CYS A 6 7.95 -21.51 8.96
CA CYS A 6 6.78 -20.67 9.12
C CYS A 6 5.54 -21.55 8.93
N SER A 7 5.04 -22.06 10.05
CA SER A 7 3.84 -22.90 10.15
C SER A 7 2.57 -22.03 10.13
N SER A 8 2.48 -21.09 9.19
CA SER A 8 1.27 -20.30 9.02
C SER A 8 0.24 -21.11 8.22
N ARG A 9 -0.98 -21.27 8.74
CA ARG A 9 -2.05 -21.95 8.00
C ARG A 9 -2.70 -20.96 7.03
N PRO A 10 -2.62 -21.18 5.71
CA PRO A 10 -3.28 -20.32 4.74
C PRO A 10 -4.80 -20.37 4.93
N THR A 11 -5.44 -19.21 4.85
CA THR A 11 -6.92 -19.16 4.82
C THR A 11 -7.42 -19.58 3.45
N ILE A 12 -8.71 -19.92 3.38
CA ILE A 12 -9.40 -20.19 2.11
C ILE A 12 -9.24 -19.00 1.14
N LEU A 13 -9.21 -17.77 1.66
CA LEU A 13 -8.99 -16.56 0.85
C LEU A 13 -7.59 -16.52 0.22
N HIS A 14 -6.53 -16.94 0.94
CA HIS A 14 -5.18 -17.03 0.36
C HIS A 14 -5.10 -18.08 -0.75
N ILE A 15 -5.76 -19.22 -0.56
CA ILE A 15 -5.77 -20.30 -1.56
C ILE A 15 -6.53 -19.84 -2.81
N ALA A 16 -7.72 -19.24 -2.64
CA ALA A 16 -8.50 -18.71 -3.73
C ALA A 16 -7.74 -17.59 -4.48
N ALA A 17 -7.04 -16.74 -3.75
CA ALA A 17 -6.20 -15.69 -4.32
C ALA A 17 -5.01 -16.23 -5.10
N SER A 18 -4.28 -17.21 -4.57
CA SER A 18 -3.16 -17.89 -5.25
C SER A 18 -3.58 -18.58 -6.54
N LYS A 19 -4.82 -19.08 -6.59
CA LYS A 19 -5.37 -19.77 -7.76
C LYS A 19 -6.10 -18.87 -8.75
N GLY A 20 -6.29 -17.58 -8.44
CA GLY A 20 -7.01 -16.66 -9.31
C GLY A 20 -8.53 -16.83 -9.31
N PHE A 21 -9.12 -17.47 -8.30
CA PHE A 21 -10.56 -17.75 -8.24
C PHE A 21 -11.36 -16.55 -7.74
N ASP A 22 -11.54 -15.55 -8.59
CA ASP A 22 -12.26 -14.29 -8.29
C ASP A 22 -13.69 -14.50 -7.82
N ALA A 23 -14.44 -15.45 -8.40
CA ALA A 23 -15.80 -15.77 -7.97
C ALA A 23 -15.86 -16.28 -6.52
N ILE A 24 -14.89 -17.14 -6.13
CA ILE A 24 -14.78 -17.67 -4.76
C ILE A 24 -14.35 -16.55 -3.82
N VAL A 25 -13.42 -15.69 -4.23
CA VAL A 25 -13.00 -14.52 -3.45
C VAL A 25 -14.20 -13.60 -3.20
N ARG A 26 -14.98 -13.24 -4.21
CA ARG A 26 -16.19 -12.41 -4.06
C ARG A 26 -17.21 -13.05 -3.11
N LEU A 27 -17.40 -14.37 -3.18
CA LEU A 27 -18.26 -15.11 -2.27
C LEU A 27 -17.75 -15.06 -0.82
N LEU A 28 -16.45 -15.23 -0.60
CA LEU A 28 -15.85 -15.14 0.73
C LEU A 28 -15.97 -13.74 1.32
N LEU A 29 -15.74 -12.71 0.49
CA LEU A 29 -15.92 -11.32 0.86
C LEU A 29 -17.37 -10.99 1.24
N SER A 30 -18.36 -11.55 0.52
CA SER A 30 -19.77 -11.36 0.84
C SER A 30 -20.18 -11.99 2.17
N HIS A 31 -19.45 -13.01 2.63
CA HIS A 31 -19.67 -13.68 3.91
C HIS A 31 -18.84 -13.09 5.07
N GLY A 32 -18.16 -11.95 4.85
CA GLY A 32 -17.38 -11.30 5.90
C GLY A 32 -16.09 -12.04 6.26
N ALA A 33 -15.47 -12.72 5.30
CA ALA A 33 -14.17 -13.34 5.51
C ALA A 33 -13.13 -12.30 5.96
N THR A 34 -12.29 -12.66 6.92
CA THR A 34 -11.17 -11.82 7.38
C THR A 34 -10.14 -11.66 6.25
N ILE A 35 -9.99 -10.43 5.76
CA ILE A 35 -9.16 -10.14 4.58
C ILE A 35 -7.71 -9.76 4.91
N ASP A 36 -7.46 -9.23 6.11
CA ASP A 36 -6.18 -8.70 6.58
C ASP A 36 -5.29 -9.75 7.27
N ARG A 37 -5.72 -11.01 7.27
CA ARG A 37 -4.94 -12.10 7.84
C ARG A 37 -3.67 -12.32 6.99
N ARG A 38 -2.53 -12.39 7.66
CA ARG A 38 -1.21 -12.63 7.05
C ARG A 38 -0.75 -14.08 7.20
N ILE A 39 -0.16 -14.62 6.14
CA ILE A 39 0.61 -15.88 6.11
C ILE A 39 2.10 -15.56 6.02
N ASP A 40 2.92 -16.48 6.50
CA ASP A 40 4.38 -16.41 6.52
C ASP A 40 4.88 -15.07 7.03
N SER A 41 4.26 -14.64 8.14
CA SER A 41 4.38 -13.35 8.83
C SER A 41 3.96 -12.11 8.03
N VAL A 42 3.96 -12.11 6.70
CA VAL A 42 3.90 -10.87 5.89
C VAL A 42 2.72 -10.81 4.91
N ASN A 43 2.42 -11.92 4.25
CA ASN A 43 1.61 -11.90 3.02
C ASN A 43 0.13 -12.03 3.33
N THR A 44 -0.66 -11.04 2.95
CA THR A 44 -2.12 -11.09 2.88
C THR A 44 -2.59 -11.82 1.61
N ALA A 45 -3.90 -12.08 1.51
CA ALA A 45 -4.48 -12.61 0.28
C ALA A 45 -4.29 -11.67 -0.93
N LEU A 46 -4.18 -10.36 -0.69
CA LEU A 46 -3.88 -9.38 -1.74
C LEU A 46 -2.47 -9.57 -2.30
N ASP A 47 -1.49 -9.74 -1.41
CA ASP A 47 -0.07 -9.87 -1.79
C ASP A 47 0.16 -11.13 -2.62
N VAL A 48 -0.51 -12.22 -2.21
CA VAL A 48 -0.51 -13.47 -2.97
C VAL A 48 -1.17 -13.31 -4.35
N ALA A 49 -2.26 -12.53 -4.46
CA ALA A 49 -2.91 -12.27 -5.74
C ALA A 49 -2.04 -11.40 -6.66
N MET A 50 -1.37 -10.38 -6.11
CA MET A 50 -0.47 -9.50 -6.85
C MET A 50 0.77 -10.25 -7.34
N TYR A 51 1.41 -11.05 -6.48
CA TYR A 51 2.58 -11.87 -6.84
C TYR A 51 2.29 -12.89 -7.95
N ASN A 52 1.07 -13.44 -7.97
CA ASN A 52 0.64 -14.38 -9.01
C ASN A 52 -0.08 -13.71 -10.19
N GLU A 53 -0.06 -12.38 -10.26
CA GLU A 53 -0.64 -11.58 -11.35
C GLU A 53 -2.16 -11.78 -11.58
N HIS A 54 -2.89 -12.17 -10.53
CA HIS A 54 -4.33 -12.44 -10.62
C HIS A 54 -5.16 -11.15 -10.55
N ARG A 55 -5.09 -10.33 -11.61
CA ARG A 55 -5.76 -9.02 -11.71
C ARG A 55 -7.23 -9.02 -11.24
N SER A 56 -8.04 -9.99 -11.67
CA SER A 56 -9.46 -10.07 -11.31
C SER A 56 -9.68 -10.27 -9.80
N VAL A 57 -8.78 -11.00 -9.14
CA VAL A 57 -8.80 -11.17 -7.69
C VAL A 57 -8.37 -9.88 -6.99
N VAL A 58 -7.29 -9.24 -7.46
CA VAL A 58 -6.81 -7.96 -6.92
C VAL A 58 -7.93 -6.92 -6.96
N GLN A 59 -8.62 -6.82 -8.11
CA GLN A 59 -9.77 -5.95 -8.27
C GLN A 59 -10.90 -6.29 -7.28
N ALA A 60 -11.26 -7.56 -7.14
CA ALA A 60 -12.31 -7.98 -6.21
C ALA A 60 -11.97 -7.64 -4.74
N LEU A 61 -10.70 -7.74 -4.35
CA LEU A 61 -10.22 -7.40 -3.00
C LEU A 61 -10.24 -5.89 -2.74
N VAL A 62 -9.85 -5.07 -3.72
CA VAL A 62 -9.88 -3.60 -3.64
C VAL A 62 -11.30 -3.03 -3.68
N GLU A 63 -12.23 -3.70 -4.34
CA GLU A 63 -13.65 -3.33 -4.33
C GLU A 63 -14.36 -3.68 -3.01
N SER A 64 -13.69 -4.40 -2.10
CA SER A 64 -14.27 -4.80 -0.82
C SER A 64 -14.46 -3.61 0.13
N LYS A 65 -15.42 -3.71 1.06
CA LYS A 65 -15.69 -2.64 2.04
C LYS A 65 -14.52 -2.34 2.97
N GLU A 66 -13.66 -3.33 3.19
CA GLU A 66 -12.53 -3.24 4.12
C GLU A 66 -11.18 -3.07 3.39
N TRP A 67 -11.19 -2.72 2.09
CA TRP A 67 -10.00 -2.57 1.24
C TRP A 67 -8.86 -1.79 1.90
N ARG A 68 -9.17 -0.79 2.72
CA ARG A 68 -8.18 0.04 3.43
C ARG A 68 -7.29 -0.76 4.39
N LYS A 69 -7.81 -1.86 4.97
CA LYS A 69 -7.01 -2.77 5.81
C LYS A 69 -5.96 -3.53 5.00
N LEU A 70 -6.24 -3.81 3.73
CA LEU A 70 -5.30 -4.46 2.82
C LEU A 70 -4.19 -3.52 2.34
N MET A 71 -4.46 -2.21 2.32
CA MET A 71 -3.49 -1.19 1.91
C MET A 71 -2.50 -0.82 3.01
N ALA A 72 -2.61 -1.43 4.19
CA ALA A 72 -1.67 -1.20 5.28
C ALA A 72 -0.31 -1.82 4.91
N PRO A 73 0.77 -1.01 4.83
CA PRO A 73 2.10 -1.56 4.58
C PRO A 73 2.47 -2.50 5.73
N TYR A 74 3.19 -3.58 5.40
CA TYR A 74 3.68 -4.52 6.39
C TYR A 74 4.97 -4.03 7.08
N ASP A 75 5.78 -3.22 6.38
CA ASP A 75 7.14 -2.92 6.79
C ASP A 75 7.25 -2.32 8.21
N GLU A 76 7.92 -3.06 9.09
CA GLU A 76 8.79 -2.46 10.09
C GLU A 76 10.09 -2.07 9.39
N LEU A 77 10.56 -0.83 9.59
CA LEU A 77 11.82 -0.31 9.02
C LEU A 77 12.91 -1.40 9.01
N PRO A 78 13.34 -1.91 7.83
CA PRO A 78 14.47 -2.82 7.78
C PRO A 78 15.71 -2.01 8.16
N SER A 79 16.13 -2.11 9.40
CA SER A 79 17.25 -1.36 9.98
C SER A 79 18.61 -1.63 9.30
N TYR A 80 18.65 -2.43 8.23
CA TYR A 80 19.89 -2.95 7.67
C TYR A 80 19.92 -3.06 6.13
N LYS A 81 18.86 -2.68 5.40
CA LYS A 81 18.84 -2.76 3.93
C LYS A 81 18.27 -1.51 3.26
N PRO A 82 19.07 -0.43 3.14
CA PRO A 82 18.67 0.78 2.42
C PRO A 82 18.56 0.60 0.89
N MET A 83 18.95 -0.55 0.33
CA MET A 83 19.05 -0.78 -1.13
C MET A 83 17.91 -1.61 -1.74
N GLU A 84 16.97 -2.15 -0.95
CA GLU A 84 15.83 -2.90 -1.51
C GLU A 84 14.67 -1.95 -1.81
N GLU A 85 14.07 -2.09 -2.99
CA GLU A 85 12.89 -1.33 -3.40
C GLU A 85 11.78 -1.51 -2.36
N ARG A 86 11.23 -0.39 -1.86
CA ARG A 86 10.13 -0.43 -0.89
C ARG A 86 8.94 -1.13 -1.49
N TRP A 87 8.35 -2.01 -0.71
CA TRP A 87 7.11 -2.66 -1.06
C TRP A 87 5.94 -1.98 -0.35
N SER A 88 4.99 -1.45 -1.11
CA SER A 88 3.67 -1.09 -0.60
C SER A 88 2.61 -1.56 -1.59
N PRO A 89 1.43 -2.02 -1.12
CA PRO A 89 0.37 -2.50 -2.00
C PRO A 89 0.03 -1.48 -3.10
N LEU A 90 -0.04 -0.19 -2.76
CA LEU A 90 -0.34 0.85 -3.74
C LEU A 90 0.80 1.06 -4.74
N ARG A 91 2.08 1.03 -4.32
CA ARG A 91 3.24 1.17 -5.21
C ARG A 91 3.31 0.03 -6.22
N CYS A 92 3.13 -1.20 -5.76
CA CYS A 92 3.08 -2.36 -6.64
C CYS A 92 1.86 -2.31 -7.58
N MET A 93 0.69 -1.86 -7.12
CA MET A 93 -0.46 -1.67 -8.02
C MET A 93 -0.22 -0.60 -9.08
N ILE A 94 0.44 0.52 -8.75
CA ILE A 94 0.74 1.56 -9.76
C ILE A 94 1.67 0.99 -10.84
N SER A 95 2.64 0.16 -10.45
CA SER A 95 3.56 -0.52 -11.38
C SER A 95 2.83 -1.57 -12.23
N ASP A 96 2.12 -2.49 -11.58
CA ASP A 96 1.70 -3.75 -12.20
C ASP A 96 0.24 -3.72 -12.69
N PHE A 97 -0.63 -2.95 -12.03
CA PHE A 97 -2.08 -2.87 -12.30
C PHE A 97 -2.60 -1.42 -12.21
N PRO A 98 -2.16 -0.48 -13.07
CA PRO A 98 -2.46 0.95 -12.95
C PRO A 98 -3.97 1.27 -13.03
N ASP A 99 -4.72 0.43 -13.74
CA ASP A 99 -6.17 0.49 -13.84
C ASP A 99 -6.87 0.12 -12.52
N VAL A 100 -6.35 -0.86 -11.80
CA VAL A 100 -6.84 -1.22 -10.45
C VAL A 100 -6.39 -0.19 -9.42
N ALA A 101 -5.17 0.34 -9.53
CA ALA A 101 -4.68 1.45 -8.69
C ALA A 101 -5.60 2.67 -8.77
N LYS A 102 -6.13 2.99 -9.96
CA LYS A 102 -7.11 4.05 -10.15
C LYS A 102 -8.39 3.86 -9.32
N ILE A 103 -8.83 2.61 -9.11
CA ILE A 103 -9.99 2.30 -8.27
C ILE A 103 -9.69 2.69 -6.82
N VAL A 104 -8.53 2.29 -6.30
CA VAL A 104 -8.08 2.65 -4.94
C VAL A 104 -8.07 4.18 -4.77
N LEU A 105 -7.47 4.89 -5.72
CA LEU A 105 -7.36 6.34 -5.67
C LEU A 105 -8.72 7.05 -5.77
N THR A 106 -9.67 6.47 -6.50
CA THR A 106 -11.04 6.98 -6.57
C THR A 106 -11.74 6.85 -5.23
N GLN A 107 -11.48 5.78 -4.48
CA GLN A 107 -12.01 5.57 -3.13
C GLN A 107 -11.39 6.54 -2.09
N CYS A 108 -10.23 7.14 -2.37
CA CYS A 108 -9.59 8.16 -1.52
C CYS A 108 -10.17 9.59 -1.70
N VAL A 109 -11.14 9.79 -2.60
CA VAL A 109 -11.73 11.11 -2.86
C VAL A 109 -13.12 11.21 -2.24
N THR A 110 -13.26 12.03 -1.21
CA THR A 110 -14.54 12.31 -0.57
C THR A 110 -15.10 13.64 -1.07
N ARG A 111 -16.37 13.66 -1.51
CA ARG A 111 -17.06 14.88 -1.96
C ARG A 111 -18.22 15.16 -1.01
N THR A 112 -18.26 16.35 -0.44
CA THR A 112 -19.32 16.79 0.47
C THR A 112 -20.01 18.03 -0.11
N GLY A 113 -21.33 18.10 0.02
CA GLY A 113 -22.14 19.20 -0.52
C GLY A 113 -22.45 19.06 -2.02
N ASN A 114 -23.32 19.93 -2.53
CA ASN A 114 -23.61 20.02 -3.96
C ASN A 114 -22.67 21.03 -4.61
N LYS A 115 -22.27 20.78 -5.86
CA LYS A 115 -21.33 21.67 -6.61
C LYS A 115 -21.73 23.15 -6.70
N LEU A 116 -23.00 23.47 -6.43
CA LEU A 116 -23.57 24.82 -6.52
C LEU A 116 -23.66 25.50 -5.15
N ASP A 117 -23.54 24.74 -4.06
CA ASP A 117 -23.57 25.26 -2.71
C ASP A 117 -22.19 25.75 -2.28
N SER A 118 -22.16 26.77 -1.42
CA SER A 118 -20.91 27.32 -0.87
C SER A 118 -20.17 26.37 0.06
N ASP A 119 -20.81 25.26 0.46
CA ASP A 119 -20.25 24.21 1.32
C ASP A 119 -19.63 23.05 0.53
N TYR A 120 -19.62 23.13 -0.81
CA TYR A 120 -18.99 22.12 -1.65
C TYR A 120 -17.51 22.00 -1.34
N CYS A 121 -17.11 20.82 -0.87
CA CYS A 121 -15.73 20.51 -0.55
C CYS A 121 -15.36 19.14 -1.13
N VAL A 122 -14.14 19.05 -1.65
CA VAL A 122 -13.55 17.79 -2.09
C VAL A 122 -12.30 17.55 -1.26
N VAL A 123 -12.32 16.47 -0.49
CA VAL A 123 -11.21 16.04 0.37
C VAL A 123 -10.48 14.91 -0.34
N TYR A 124 -9.18 15.07 -0.50
CA TYR A 124 -8.29 14.07 -1.06
C TYR A 124 -7.44 13.47 0.07
N ASP A 125 -7.55 12.16 0.29
CA ASP A 125 -6.71 11.43 1.23
C ASP A 125 -5.43 10.94 0.51
N PHE A 126 -4.31 11.60 0.79
CA PHE A 126 -2.99 11.24 0.23
C PHE A 126 -2.21 10.28 1.13
N SER A 127 -2.77 9.80 2.25
CA SER A 127 -2.05 8.95 3.21
C SER A 127 -1.48 7.66 2.62
N LEU A 128 -2.14 7.11 1.59
CA LEU A 128 -1.67 5.91 0.90
C LEU A 128 -0.60 6.18 -0.15
N ILE A 129 -0.57 7.41 -0.70
CA ILE A 129 0.40 7.82 -1.73
C ILE A 129 1.67 8.39 -1.07
N ASP A 130 1.52 9.02 0.09
CA ASP A 130 2.61 9.53 0.90
C ASP A 130 3.00 8.51 1.99
N ASP A 131 3.17 7.24 1.57
CA ASP A 131 3.66 6.15 2.41
C ASP A 131 5.13 6.35 2.86
N THR A 132 5.77 7.41 2.35
CA THR A 132 7.15 7.78 2.67
C THR A 132 7.31 8.19 4.13
N TYR A 133 6.25 8.71 4.77
CA TYR A 133 6.28 9.23 6.14
C TYR A 133 5.27 8.58 7.11
N THR A 134 4.41 7.65 6.69
CA THR A 134 3.32 7.11 7.53
C THR A 134 3.72 6.00 8.53
N MET A 135 5.01 5.70 8.71
CA MET A 135 5.43 4.51 9.47
C MET A 135 5.64 4.76 10.96
N TYR A 136 5.30 3.77 11.78
CA TYR A 136 5.55 3.79 13.23
C TYR A 136 7.04 3.55 13.50
N SER A 137 7.66 4.42 14.29
CA SER A 137 9.01 4.21 14.78
C SER A 137 9.03 3.09 15.81
N LYS A 138 10.04 2.22 15.79
CA LYS A 138 10.29 1.23 16.86
C LYS A 138 10.50 1.88 18.24
N TYR A 139 10.81 3.18 18.27
CA TYR A 139 11.14 3.94 19.48
C TYR A 139 10.11 5.00 19.84
N GLU A 140 9.10 5.26 19.00
CA GLU A 140 8.08 6.30 19.24
C GLU A 140 6.68 5.71 19.16
N THR A 141 5.79 6.20 20.02
CA THR A 141 4.42 5.68 20.18
C THR A 141 3.45 6.18 19.10
N GLY A 142 3.93 6.58 17.92
CA GLY A 142 3.11 7.17 16.86
C GLY A 142 3.75 7.06 15.46
N PRO A 143 2.96 7.34 14.41
CA PRO A 143 3.46 7.41 13.03
C PRO A 143 4.45 8.58 12.88
N ILE A 144 5.54 8.36 12.14
CA ILE A 144 6.58 9.35 11.78
C ILE A 144 5.94 10.60 11.12
N GLY A 145 4.77 10.44 10.50
CA GLY A 145 4.04 11.48 9.78
C GLY A 145 3.50 12.62 10.66
N ASP A 146 3.44 12.45 11.98
CA ASP A 146 3.07 13.55 12.88
C ASP A 146 4.17 14.62 13.01
N CYS A 147 5.40 14.30 12.58
CA CYS A 147 6.52 15.24 12.59
C CYS A 147 7.43 14.98 11.40
N SER A 148 7.42 15.87 10.39
CA SER A 148 8.42 15.83 9.30
C SER A 148 9.82 15.61 9.89
N PRO A 149 10.58 14.60 9.43
CA PRO A 149 11.94 14.36 9.90
C PRO A 149 12.89 15.47 9.45
N TYR A 150 12.42 16.37 8.59
CA TYR A 150 13.12 17.56 8.14
C TYR A 150 12.59 18.81 8.87
N ASP A 151 13.49 19.76 9.13
CA ASP A 151 13.14 21.11 9.55
C ASP A 151 12.54 21.93 8.40
N GLY A 152 12.10 23.16 8.68
CA GLY A 152 11.55 24.06 7.66
C GLY A 152 12.54 24.47 6.56
N ASN A 153 13.81 24.07 6.67
CA ASN A 153 14.87 24.29 5.68
C ASN A 153 15.25 23.00 4.93
N GLY A 154 14.51 21.90 5.14
CA GLY A 154 14.77 20.63 4.49
C GLY A 154 15.95 19.85 5.07
N LYS A 155 16.48 20.22 6.26
CA LYS A 155 17.55 19.48 6.93
C LYS A 155 16.99 18.50 7.95
N LEU A 156 17.61 17.32 8.05
CA LEU A 156 17.19 16.29 8.99
C LEU A 156 17.30 16.80 10.43
N LYS A 157 16.19 16.71 11.19
CA LYS A 157 16.13 17.05 12.61
C LYS A 157 17.11 16.17 13.39
N LYS A 158 17.69 16.72 14.46
CA LYS A 158 18.73 16.05 15.24
C LYS A 158 18.18 14.76 15.88
N GLY A 159 18.70 13.60 15.46
CA GLY A 159 18.25 12.28 15.94
C GLY A 159 17.13 11.64 15.09
N ALA A 160 16.55 12.37 14.14
CA ALA A 160 15.65 11.77 13.16
C ALA A 160 16.45 10.86 12.22
N LYS A 161 15.90 9.69 11.90
CA LYS A 161 16.50 8.78 10.92
C LYS A 161 15.76 8.94 9.59
N ALA A 162 16.49 9.38 8.56
CA ALA A 162 15.96 9.37 7.21
C ALA A 162 15.77 7.92 6.74
N TYR A 163 14.84 7.72 5.80
CA TYR A 163 14.65 6.41 5.17
C TYR A 163 15.93 5.91 4.47
N SER A 164 16.58 6.82 3.73
CA SER A 164 17.87 6.62 3.10
C SER A 164 18.70 7.88 3.33
N GLU A 165 20.01 7.73 3.41
CA GLU A 165 20.93 8.87 3.40
C GLU A 165 20.99 9.51 2.00
N ASP A 166 20.65 8.76 0.95
CA ASP A 166 20.56 9.26 -0.42
C ASP A 166 19.13 9.71 -0.75
N TYR A 167 18.95 11.03 -0.85
CA TYR A 167 17.69 11.66 -1.25
C TYR A 167 17.20 11.19 -2.61
N ASN A 168 18.10 10.91 -3.57
CA ASN A 168 17.70 10.50 -4.91
C ASN A 168 16.95 9.18 -4.85
N ILE A 169 17.40 8.24 -4.01
CA ILE A 169 16.72 6.95 -3.85
C ILE A 169 15.30 7.18 -3.32
N VAL A 170 15.12 8.06 -2.33
CA VAL A 170 13.78 8.37 -1.79
C VAL A 170 12.89 9.00 -2.87
N TYR A 171 13.42 9.97 -3.60
CA TYR A 171 12.71 10.69 -4.65
C TYR A 171 12.30 9.76 -5.81
N GLU A 172 13.21 8.90 -6.26
CA GLU A 172 13.01 7.96 -7.36
C GLU A 172 12.00 6.86 -7.03
N ASN A 173 11.95 6.44 -5.76
CA ASN A 173 11.04 5.40 -5.30
C ASN A 173 9.71 5.95 -4.74
N HIS A 174 9.51 7.26 -4.74
CA HIS A 174 8.29 7.89 -4.24
C HIS A 174 7.07 7.53 -5.12
N PRO A 175 5.91 7.14 -4.55
CA PRO A 175 4.73 6.73 -5.34
C PRO A 175 4.25 7.78 -6.35
N LEU A 176 4.26 9.07 -6.01
CA LEU A 176 3.99 10.16 -6.98
C LEU A 176 4.97 10.18 -8.15
N LYS A 177 6.27 9.91 -7.92
CA LYS A 177 7.28 9.90 -8.99
C LYS A 177 7.04 8.71 -9.93
N ILE A 178 6.72 7.56 -9.37
CA ILE A 178 6.41 6.33 -10.13
C ILE A 178 5.14 6.53 -10.96
N MET A 179 4.11 7.12 -10.36
CA MET A 179 2.88 7.45 -11.08
C MET A 179 3.19 8.31 -12.31
N VAL A 180 3.96 9.39 -12.18
CA VAL A 180 4.33 10.24 -13.33
C VAL A 180 5.03 9.45 -14.44
N ARG A 181 5.92 8.51 -14.09
CA ARG A 181 6.63 7.66 -15.07
C ARG A 181 5.68 6.72 -15.81
N THR A 182 4.89 5.96 -15.05
CA THR A 182 3.93 5.01 -15.62
C THR A 182 2.96 5.70 -16.60
N PHE A 183 2.55 6.94 -16.34
CA PHE A 183 1.72 7.71 -17.27
C PHE A 183 2.45 8.17 -18.55
N GLN A 184 3.76 8.41 -18.48
CA GLN A 184 4.55 8.79 -19.65
C GLN A 184 4.80 7.60 -20.59
N ASP A 185 4.97 6.41 -20.04
CA ASP A 185 5.23 5.18 -20.81
C ASP A 185 3.98 4.65 -21.54
N ILE A 186 2.77 5.06 -21.13
CA ILE A 186 1.49 4.67 -21.76
C ILE A 186 1.21 5.46 -23.07
N HIS A 187 2.01 6.49 -23.40
CA HIS A 187 1.84 7.34 -24.58
C HIS A 187 2.81 7.05 -25.75
N ILE A 188 3.35 5.83 -25.85
CA ILE A 188 4.22 5.39 -26.96
C ILE A 188 3.61 4.20 -27.69
#